data_AF-A0A816QA19-F1
#
_entry.id   AF-A0A816QA19-F1
#
_cell.length_a   1.000
_cell.length_b   1.000
_cell.length_c   1.000
_cell.angle_alpha   90.00
_cell.angle_beta   90.00
_cell.angle_gamma   90.00
#
_symmetry.space_group_name_H-M   'P 1'
#
loop_
_entity.id
_entity.type
_entity.pdbx_description
1 polymer ?
#
loop_
_entity_poly.entity_id
_entity_poly.type
_entity_poly.pdbx_seq_one_letter_code
_entity_poly.pdbx_strand_id
1 'polypeptide(L)'
;MREFPEEAGCGIGGDYEIKYYMIQMHYDNSRLDSSKKSQREFVYLNIDFSPYFSADRRAIQHIKFFVRASIPSALTVPPRMEQFAIDSYCPSEVTRNIPKSGNNVIFALPHTHLQRISVWTKIIRNNAAMQYLFNSEKYDFNYQYENRLLKSIKLYPGDSCATRCLYNTKNKDKITSGCERTRDEMCLHMFTYYPRMNNFYACITVNDDSAGVLWIQLR
;
A
#
# COMPACT_ATOMS: atom_id res chain seq x y z
N MET A 1 12.27 5.04 13.82
CA MET A 1 12.76 3.65 13.79
C MET A 1 11.56 2.73 13.80
N ARG A 2 11.52 1.71 12.96
CA ARG A 2 10.38 0.79 12.90
C ARG A 2 10.59 -0.30 13.94
N GLU A 3 9.69 -0.36 14.92
CA GLU A 3 9.75 -1.35 15.99
C GLU A 3 8.61 -2.34 15.83
N PHE A 4 8.97 -3.60 15.63
CA PHE A 4 8.00 -4.70 15.61
C PHE A 4 7.58 -5.07 17.03
N PRO A 5 6.37 -5.64 17.22
CA PRO A 5 6.00 -6.21 18.50
C PRO A 5 6.93 -7.40 18.84
N GLU A 6 7.09 -7.69 20.13
CA GLU A 6 8.03 -8.70 20.64
C GLU A 6 7.84 -10.08 19.99
N GLU A 7 6.58 -10.43 19.72
CA GLU A 7 6.21 -11.70 19.11
C GLU A 7 6.33 -11.75 17.58
N ALA A 8 6.93 -10.76 16.92
CA ALA A 8 7.03 -10.73 15.46
C ALA A 8 8.34 -10.11 14.94
N GLY A 9 8.89 -10.65 13.84
CA GLY A 9 10.07 -10.09 13.18
C GLY A 9 10.16 -10.41 11.70
N CYS A 10 10.99 -9.68 10.95
CA CYS A 10 11.25 -9.97 9.54
C CYS A 10 12.44 -10.94 9.41
N GLY A 11 12.18 -12.20 9.06
CA GLY A 11 13.22 -13.22 8.85
C GLY A 11 13.93 -13.01 7.51
N ILE A 12 15.26 -12.84 7.55
CA ILE A 12 16.09 -12.55 6.38
C ILE A 12 17.32 -13.47 6.39
N GLY A 13 17.66 -14.05 5.24
CA GLY A 13 18.76 -15.00 5.09
C GLY A 13 18.45 -16.41 5.62
N GLY A 14 19.47 -17.28 5.70
CA GLY A 14 19.31 -18.66 6.19
C GLY A 14 18.28 -19.46 5.39
N ASP A 15 17.32 -20.09 6.08
CA ASP A 15 16.21 -20.83 5.46
C ASP A 15 15.01 -19.94 5.07
N TYR A 16 15.03 -18.63 5.37
CA TYR A 16 13.94 -17.72 5.03
C TYR A 16 13.96 -17.31 3.55
N GLU A 17 12.80 -17.01 2.96
CA GLU A 17 12.67 -16.68 1.53
C GLU A 17 13.39 -15.39 1.11
N ILE A 18 13.53 -14.40 2.00
CA ILE A 18 14.16 -13.12 1.67
C ILE A 18 15.69 -13.28 1.72
N LYS A 19 16.34 -13.21 0.55
CA LYS A 19 17.81 -13.39 0.42
C LYS A 19 18.58 -12.11 0.13
N TYR A 20 17.91 -11.09 -0.42
CA TYR A 20 18.54 -9.86 -0.90
C TYR A 20 17.74 -8.65 -0.45
N TYR A 21 18.43 -7.52 -0.31
CA TYR A 21 17.81 -6.21 -0.17
C TYR A 21 17.88 -5.48 -1.51
N MET A 22 16.81 -4.75 -1.81
CA MET A 22 16.76 -3.83 -2.94
C MET A 22 16.40 -2.46 -2.42
N ILE A 23 17.17 -1.45 -2.80
CA ILE A 23 16.91 -0.06 -2.46
C ILE A 23 16.31 0.59 -3.70
N GLN A 24 15.13 1.17 -3.55
CA GLN A 24 14.46 1.96 -4.57
C GLN A 24 14.52 3.43 -4.17
N MET A 25 15.01 4.29 -5.06
CA MET A 25 15.15 5.73 -4.82
C MET A 25 14.36 6.51 -5.87
N HIS A 26 13.50 7.43 -5.44
CA HIS A 26 12.69 8.28 -6.31
C HIS A 26 13.26 9.70 -6.27
N TYR A 27 13.75 10.19 -7.42
CA TYR A 27 14.25 11.56 -7.56
C TYR A 27 13.21 12.40 -8.33
N ASP A 28 12.74 13.49 -7.73
CA ASP A 28 11.84 14.45 -8.37
C ASP A 28 12.54 15.81 -8.58
N ASN A 29 12.78 16.17 -9.84
CA ASN A 29 13.29 17.49 -10.23
C ASN A 29 12.15 18.37 -10.77
N SER A 30 11.21 18.70 -9.88
CA SER A 30 9.98 19.43 -10.22
C SER A 30 10.20 20.82 -10.82
N ARG A 31 11.36 21.45 -10.56
CA ARG A 31 11.72 22.77 -11.11
C ARG A 31 12.35 22.70 -12.50
N LEU A 32 12.62 21.49 -13.01
CA LEU A 32 13.29 21.26 -14.30
C LEU A 32 14.54 22.11 -14.48
N ASP A 33 15.25 22.40 -13.37
CA ASP A 33 16.36 23.34 -13.37
C ASP A 33 17.51 22.75 -14.20
N SER A 34 17.66 23.28 -15.41
CA SER A 34 18.67 22.80 -16.35
C SER A 34 20.09 23.08 -15.89
N SER A 35 20.29 24.02 -14.96
CA SER A 35 21.60 24.31 -14.37
C SER A 35 22.06 23.20 -13.42
N LYS A 36 21.13 22.36 -12.94
CA LYS A 36 21.41 21.18 -12.10
C LYS A 36 21.62 19.90 -12.89
N LYS A 37 21.52 19.92 -14.23
CA LYS A 37 21.76 18.72 -15.08
C LYS A 37 23.16 18.12 -14.91
N SER A 38 24.13 18.88 -14.39
CA SER A 38 25.52 18.45 -14.18
C SER A 38 25.92 18.30 -12.71
N GLN A 39 25.02 18.55 -11.74
CA GLN A 39 25.36 18.39 -10.33
C GLN A 39 25.25 16.92 -9.95
N ARG A 40 26.40 16.28 -9.67
CA ARG A 40 26.44 14.97 -9.05
C ARG A 40 26.07 15.13 -7.59
N GLU A 41 24.81 14.95 -7.26
CA GLU A 41 24.38 14.79 -5.87
C GLU A 41 24.74 13.36 -5.43
N PHE A 42 25.69 13.23 -4.51
CA PHE A 42 26.03 11.95 -3.91
C PHE A 42 25.09 11.69 -2.75
N VAL A 43 24.29 10.63 -2.84
CA VAL A 43 23.54 10.12 -1.70
C VAL A 43 24.35 9.02 -1.05
N TYR A 44 24.84 9.27 0.16
CA TYR A 44 25.45 8.25 0.99
C TYR A 44 24.37 7.60 1.85
N LEU A 45 24.15 6.31 1.64
CA LEU A 45 23.22 5.51 2.44
C LEU A 45 24.04 4.62 3.37
N ASN A 46 24.03 4.93 4.65
CA ASN A 46 24.53 4.04 5.69
C ASN A 46 23.37 3.19 6.19
N ILE A 47 23.50 1.87 6.12
CA ILE A 47 22.48 0.93 6.59
C ILE A 47 23.08 0.14 7.75
N ASP A 48 22.66 0.50 8.96
CA ASP A 48 23.01 -0.24 10.15
C ASP A 48 21.99 -1.36 10.39
N PHE A 49 22.46 -2.60 10.31
CA PHE A 49 21.67 -3.76 10.69
C PHE A 49 22.04 -4.22 12.10
N SER A 50 21.12 -4.07 13.04
CA SER A 50 21.21 -4.72 14.35
C SER A 50 20.30 -5.94 14.34
N PRO A 51 20.83 -7.16 14.13
CA PRO A 51 20.01 -8.36 14.12
C PRO A 51 19.47 -8.63 15.54
N TYR A 52 18.15 -8.65 15.68
CA TYR A 52 17.48 -9.18 16.86
C TYR A 52 17.17 -10.66 16.64
N PHE A 53 17.79 -11.53 17.44
CA PHE A 53 17.52 -12.96 17.43
C PHE A 53 16.45 -13.28 18.47
N SER A 54 15.21 -13.48 18.04
CA SER A 54 14.15 -14.04 18.89
C SER A 54 14.14 -15.57 18.79
N ALA A 55 13.90 -16.25 19.91
CA ALA A 55 13.65 -17.68 19.94
C ALA A 55 12.29 -18.04 19.31
N ASP A 56 11.33 -17.11 19.30
CA ASP A 56 10.00 -17.28 18.69
C ASP A 56 9.99 -16.67 17.27
N ARG A 57 10.05 -17.56 16.27
CA ARG A 57 10.28 -17.22 14.85
C ARG A 57 9.00 -16.87 14.11
N ARG A 58 8.17 -15.94 14.61
CA ARG A 58 7.01 -15.50 13.82
C ARG A 58 7.44 -14.49 12.76
N ALA A 59 7.53 -14.99 11.52
CA ALA A 59 7.85 -14.17 10.37
C ALA A 59 6.72 -13.17 10.10
N ILE A 60 7.10 -11.90 9.98
CA ILE A 60 6.29 -10.81 9.48
C ILE A 60 6.26 -10.88 7.96
N GLN A 61 5.10 -10.60 7.40
CA GLN A 61 4.93 -10.35 5.98
C GLN A 61 4.47 -8.92 5.78
N HIS A 62 5.15 -8.24 4.87
CA HIS A 62 4.58 -7.07 4.24
C HIS A 62 3.62 -7.53 3.16
N ILE A 63 2.34 -7.25 3.30
CA ILE A 63 1.44 -7.25 2.17
C ILE A 63 1.45 -5.85 1.56
N LYS A 64 1.53 -5.80 0.25
CA LYS A 64 1.08 -4.62 -0.49
C LYS A 64 -0.36 -4.89 -0.92
N PHE A 65 -1.37 -4.25 -0.30
CA PHE A 65 -2.67 -4.20 -0.96
C PHE A 65 -2.54 -3.15 -2.07
N PHE A 66 -2.32 -3.64 -3.28
CA PHE A 66 -2.24 -2.81 -4.47
C PHE A 66 -3.64 -2.49 -4.96
N VAL A 67 -4.30 -1.58 -4.28
CA VAL A 67 -5.53 -1.04 -4.79
C VAL A 67 -5.19 -0.22 -6.05
N ARG A 68 -5.43 -0.79 -7.23
CA ARG A 68 -5.17 -0.16 -8.54
C ARG A 68 -3.69 0.26 -8.70
N ALA A 69 -2.80 -0.74 -8.79
CA ALA A 69 -1.39 -0.53 -9.15
C ALA A 69 -1.27 0.01 -10.57
N SER A 70 -0.70 1.22 -10.68
CA SER A 70 0.36 1.62 -11.63
C SER A 70 0.22 1.32 -13.13
N ILE A 71 -0.87 0.72 -13.63
CA ILE A 71 -1.05 0.51 -15.07
C ILE A 71 -1.58 1.83 -15.64
N PRO A 72 -0.81 2.51 -16.52
CA PRO A 72 -1.32 3.65 -17.26
C PRO A 72 -2.55 3.22 -18.03
N SER A 73 -3.69 3.91 -17.82
CA SER A 73 -5.08 3.65 -18.29
C SER A 73 -6.02 3.04 -17.25
N ALA A 74 -5.51 2.26 -16.29
CA ALA A 74 -6.38 1.61 -15.34
C ALA A 74 -6.95 2.60 -14.33
N LEU A 75 -6.25 3.70 -13.97
CA LEU A 75 -6.68 4.82 -13.09
C LEU A 75 -6.86 6.10 -13.87
N THR A 76 -8.06 6.67 -13.80
CA THR A 76 -8.44 7.88 -14.53
C THR A 76 -9.30 8.76 -13.62
N VAL A 77 -8.80 9.93 -13.25
CA VAL A 77 -9.55 10.95 -12.50
C VAL A 77 -9.89 12.10 -13.47
N PRO A 78 -11.18 12.38 -13.72
CA PRO A 78 -11.59 13.48 -14.58
C PRO A 78 -11.08 14.84 -14.07
N PRO A 79 -10.85 15.83 -14.96
CA PRO A 79 -10.59 17.20 -14.54
C PRO A 79 -11.82 17.84 -13.92
N ARG A 80 -11.63 18.95 -13.20
CA ARG A 80 -12.69 19.82 -12.65
C ARG A 80 -13.62 19.16 -11.62
N MET A 81 -13.20 18.08 -10.96
CA MET A 81 -13.98 17.43 -9.90
C MET A 81 -13.58 17.97 -8.53
N GLU A 82 -14.54 18.45 -7.73
CA GLU A 82 -14.26 18.77 -6.32
C GLU A 82 -14.01 17.52 -5.48
N GLN A 83 -14.74 16.45 -5.79
CA GLN A 83 -14.65 15.16 -5.15
C GLN A 83 -14.87 14.07 -6.20
N PHE A 84 -13.87 13.20 -6.38
CA PHE A 84 -13.96 12.01 -7.22
C PHE A 84 -13.43 10.80 -6.47
N ALA A 85 -14.28 9.81 -6.24
CA ALA A 85 -13.93 8.60 -5.50
C ALA A 85 -13.50 7.49 -6.45
N ILE A 86 -12.39 6.83 -6.12
CA ILE A 86 -11.96 5.57 -6.71
C ILE A 86 -12.04 4.52 -5.62
N ASP A 87 -12.87 3.51 -5.86
CA ASP A 87 -13.02 2.36 -4.97
C ASP A 87 -12.32 1.14 -5.54
N SER A 88 -11.95 0.27 -4.64
CA SER A 88 -11.46 -1.06 -4.94
C SER A 88 -11.94 -2.04 -3.89
N TYR A 89 -11.89 -3.29 -4.29
CA TYR A 89 -12.37 -4.38 -3.48
C TYR A 89 -11.39 -5.52 -3.54
N CYS A 90 -11.05 -6.03 -2.38
CA CYS A 90 -10.25 -7.22 -2.22
C CYS A 90 -11.18 -8.33 -1.72
N PRO A 91 -11.50 -9.32 -2.56
CA PRO A 91 -12.61 -10.23 -2.31
C PRO A 91 -12.23 -11.30 -1.29
N SER A 92 -13.21 -11.94 -0.66
CA SER A 92 -12.98 -12.94 0.40
C SER A 92 -12.01 -14.05 0.00
N GLU A 93 -11.90 -14.31 -1.30
CA GLU A 93 -11.04 -15.26 -1.97
C GLU A 93 -9.58 -15.14 -1.53
N VAL A 94 -9.11 -13.90 -1.39
CA VAL A 94 -7.71 -13.58 -1.12
C VAL A 94 -7.33 -13.85 0.33
N THR A 95 -8.30 -13.81 1.25
CA THR A 95 -8.10 -14.05 2.67
C THR A 95 -8.42 -15.48 3.06
N ARG A 96 -8.95 -16.32 2.16
CA ARG A 96 -9.30 -17.73 2.46
C ARG A 96 -8.17 -18.54 3.08
N ASN A 97 -6.92 -18.22 2.73
CA ASN A 97 -5.73 -18.92 3.23
C ASN A 97 -5.16 -18.33 4.53
N ILE A 98 -5.80 -17.31 5.11
CA ILE A 98 -5.46 -16.85 6.46
C ILE A 98 -5.67 -18.02 7.44
N PRO A 99 -4.84 -18.17 8.49
CA PRO A 99 -5.09 -19.16 9.53
C PRO A 99 -6.42 -18.90 10.26
N LYS A 100 -7.08 -19.94 10.78
CA LYS A 100 -8.31 -19.77 11.58
C LYS A 100 -8.12 -18.86 12.81
N SER A 101 -6.89 -18.79 13.34
CA SER A 101 -6.50 -17.89 14.44
C SER A 101 -6.44 -16.41 14.04
N GLY A 102 -6.46 -16.13 12.74
CA GLY A 102 -6.37 -14.79 12.15
C GLY A 102 -4.95 -14.28 12.00
N ASN A 103 -4.81 -13.23 11.19
CA ASN A 103 -3.61 -12.44 11.01
C ASN A 103 -3.76 -11.08 11.70
N ASN A 104 -2.69 -10.62 12.34
CA ASN A 104 -2.62 -9.34 13.04
C ASN A 104 -2.01 -8.29 12.12
N VAL A 105 -2.83 -7.38 11.62
CA VAL A 105 -2.34 -6.17 10.93
C VAL A 105 -1.85 -5.19 11.98
N ILE A 106 -0.61 -4.73 11.82
CA ILE A 106 0.10 -3.89 12.81
C ILE A 106 0.56 -2.55 12.24
N PHE A 107 0.72 -2.47 10.91
CA PHE A 107 1.04 -1.21 10.26
C PHE A 107 0.22 -0.99 9.00
N ALA A 108 0.03 0.28 8.67
CA ALA A 108 -0.62 0.74 7.45
C ALA A 108 0.18 1.88 6.80
N LEU A 109 0.49 1.74 5.52
CA LEU A 109 1.14 2.74 4.69
C LEU A 109 0.25 3.01 3.46
N PRO A 110 -0.72 3.94 3.58
CA PRO A 110 -1.40 4.50 2.42
C PRO A 110 -0.41 5.28 1.54
N HIS A 111 -0.64 5.28 0.22
CA HIS A 111 0.14 6.05 -0.73
C HIS A 111 -0.73 6.53 -1.89
N THR A 112 -0.76 7.85 -2.09
CA THR A 112 -1.37 8.55 -3.23
C THR A 112 -0.43 9.65 -3.68
N HIS A 113 -0.74 10.40 -4.75
CA HIS A 113 -0.01 11.62 -5.09
C HIS A 113 -0.77 12.88 -4.64
N LEU A 114 -0.67 13.96 -5.42
CA LEU A 114 -0.94 15.34 -4.98
C LEU A 114 -2.42 15.75 -4.94
N GLN A 115 -3.33 15.06 -5.64
CA GLN A 115 -4.74 15.47 -5.81
C GLN A 115 -5.65 14.93 -4.71
N ARG A 116 -5.11 14.27 -3.68
CA ARG A 116 -5.91 13.50 -2.71
C ARG A 116 -6.50 14.38 -1.59
N ILE A 117 -7.77 14.12 -1.23
CA ILE A 117 -8.47 14.56 -0.01
C ILE A 117 -8.42 13.53 1.14
N SER A 118 -9.07 12.36 1.01
CA SER A 118 -9.20 11.34 2.08
C SER A 118 -8.97 9.89 1.64
N VAL A 119 -8.23 9.08 2.43
CA VAL A 119 -7.86 7.67 2.17
C VAL A 119 -8.37 6.75 3.27
N TRP A 120 -9.02 5.66 2.91
CA TRP A 120 -9.42 4.66 3.89
C TRP A 120 -9.47 3.25 3.33
N THR A 121 -9.30 2.27 4.23
CA THR A 121 -9.57 0.86 3.98
C THR A 121 -10.39 0.27 5.12
N LYS A 122 -11.43 -0.49 4.79
CA LYS A 122 -12.32 -1.19 5.72
C LYS A 122 -12.26 -2.69 5.52
N ILE A 123 -12.42 -3.43 6.60
CA ILE A 123 -12.72 -4.86 6.57
C ILE A 123 -14.23 -5.03 6.46
N ILE A 124 -14.64 -5.93 5.59
CA ILE A 124 -16.01 -6.41 5.42
C ILE A 124 -16.02 -7.88 5.83
N ARG A 125 -16.89 -8.23 6.78
CA ARG A 125 -17.08 -9.60 7.28
C ARG A 125 -18.57 -9.90 7.32
N ASN A 126 -18.98 -11.05 6.78
CA ASN A 126 -20.40 -11.44 6.72
C ASN A 126 -21.29 -10.33 6.11
N ASN A 127 -20.81 -9.67 5.04
CA ASN A 127 -21.47 -8.54 4.36
C ASN A 127 -21.69 -7.27 5.22
N ALA A 128 -21.07 -7.17 6.40
CA ALA A 128 -21.09 -5.97 7.22
C ALA A 128 -19.69 -5.32 7.27
N ALA A 129 -19.62 -4.00 7.10
CA ALA A 129 -18.38 -3.26 7.33
C ALA A 129 -18.08 -3.23 8.84
N MET A 130 -16.94 -3.80 9.24
CA MET A 130 -16.64 -4.02 10.65
C MET A 130 -15.78 -2.91 11.26
N GLN A 131 -14.67 -2.58 10.60
CA GLN A 131 -13.65 -1.68 11.14
C GLN A 131 -12.75 -1.13 10.04
N TYR A 132 -12.17 0.06 10.26
CA TYR A 132 -11.13 0.60 9.41
C TYR A 132 -9.80 -0.07 9.72
N LEU A 133 -9.13 -0.59 8.69
CA LEU A 133 -7.70 -0.91 8.76
C LEU A 133 -6.86 0.36 8.75
N PHE A 134 -7.33 1.39 8.05
CA PHE A 134 -6.77 2.73 8.05
C PHE A 134 -7.85 3.73 7.65
N ASN A 135 -7.81 4.92 8.23
CA ASN A 135 -8.65 6.04 7.82
C ASN A 135 -7.90 7.36 8.02
N SER A 136 -7.78 8.16 6.97
CA SER A 136 -7.36 9.56 7.05
C SER A 136 -8.27 10.40 6.17
N GLU A 137 -9.00 11.31 6.81
CA GLU A 137 -9.90 12.25 6.12
C GLU A 137 -9.16 13.41 5.44
N LYS A 138 -7.92 13.66 5.87
CA LYS A 138 -7.04 14.72 5.38
C LYS A 138 -5.66 14.15 5.15
N TYR A 139 -5.55 13.33 4.11
CA TYR A 139 -4.28 12.72 3.76
C TYR A 139 -3.36 13.76 3.11
N ASP A 140 -2.11 13.81 3.53
CA ASP A 140 -1.09 14.69 2.97
C ASP A 140 0.04 13.85 2.37
N PHE A 141 0.27 14.03 1.06
CA PHE A 141 1.34 13.40 0.31
C PHE A 141 2.73 13.63 0.92
N ASN A 142 2.96 14.74 1.61
CA ASN A 142 4.27 15.02 2.21
C ASN A 142 4.53 14.20 3.48
N TYR A 143 3.51 13.54 4.03
CA TYR A 143 3.59 12.76 5.27
C TYR A 143 3.31 11.28 5.03
N GLN A 144 4.23 10.64 4.30
CA GLN A 144 4.17 9.22 3.95
C GLN A 144 5.04 8.36 4.86
N TYR A 145 4.63 8.20 6.11
CA TYR A 145 5.24 7.24 7.01
C TYR A 145 4.34 6.02 7.20
N GLU A 146 4.97 4.88 7.49
CA GLU A 146 4.22 3.68 7.85
C GLU A 146 3.61 3.88 9.24
N ASN A 147 2.28 3.89 9.31
CA ASN A 147 1.52 4.17 10.52
C ASN A 147 1.45 2.92 11.38
N ARG A 148 1.97 2.98 12.62
CA ARG A 148 1.77 1.95 13.62
C ARG A 148 0.33 2.00 14.12
N LEU A 149 -0.38 0.87 14.02
CA LEU A 149 -1.72 0.77 14.57
C LEU A 149 -1.64 0.66 16.11
N LEU A 150 -2.43 1.46 16.82
CA LEU A 150 -2.46 1.45 18.30
C LEU A 150 -2.80 0.08 18.87
N LYS A 151 -3.67 -0.66 18.17
CA LYS A 151 -4.00 -2.04 18.44
C LYS A 151 -3.91 -2.80 17.13
N SER A 152 -3.39 -4.03 17.18
CA SER A 152 -3.41 -4.88 16.01
C SER A 152 -4.85 -5.16 15.59
N ILE A 153 -5.08 -5.20 14.28
CA ILE A 153 -6.40 -5.44 13.71
C ILE A 153 -6.41 -6.84 13.11
N LYS A 154 -7.35 -7.67 13.57
CA LYS A 154 -7.44 -9.06 13.08
C LYS A 154 -8.17 -9.18 11.76
N LEU A 155 -7.47 -9.73 10.77
CA LEU A 155 -8.02 -10.29 9.54
C LEU A 155 -8.26 -11.78 9.72
N TYR A 156 -9.40 -12.28 9.28
CA TYR A 156 -9.81 -13.67 9.37
C TYR A 156 -10.09 -14.26 7.98
N PRO A 157 -10.13 -15.60 7.87
CA PRO A 157 -10.45 -16.26 6.62
C PRO A 157 -11.86 -15.90 6.15
N GLY A 158 -11.99 -15.48 4.89
CA GLY A 158 -13.26 -15.06 4.31
C GLY A 158 -13.59 -13.58 4.49
N ASP A 159 -12.75 -12.81 5.18
CA ASP A 159 -12.86 -11.35 5.20
C ASP A 159 -12.59 -10.77 3.80
N SER A 160 -13.32 -9.75 3.42
CA SER A 160 -12.96 -8.91 2.28
C SER A 160 -12.54 -7.52 2.75
N CYS A 161 -11.86 -6.77 1.90
CA CYS A 161 -11.47 -5.39 2.18
C CYS A 161 -12.01 -4.46 1.10
N ALA A 162 -12.45 -3.28 1.50
CA ALA A 162 -12.78 -2.20 0.58
C ALA A 162 -11.87 -1.02 0.86
N THR A 163 -11.31 -0.43 -0.19
CA THR A 163 -10.45 0.76 -0.08
C THR A 163 -10.97 1.84 -0.99
N ARG A 164 -11.02 3.07 -0.47
CA ARG A 164 -11.44 4.26 -1.22
C ARG A 164 -10.34 5.29 -1.25
N CYS A 165 -10.24 5.90 -2.42
CA CYS A 165 -9.50 7.11 -2.64
C CYS A 165 -10.35 8.26 -3.15
N LEU A 166 -10.47 9.32 -2.36
CA LEU A 166 -11.10 10.58 -2.77
C LEU A 166 -10.09 11.62 -3.29
N TYR A 167 -10.30 12.11 -4.50
CA TYR A 167 -9.46 13.11 -5.16
C TYR A 167 -10.20 14.43 -5.40
N ASN A 168 -9.46 15.53 -5.42
CA ASN A 168 -9.87 16.86 -5.84
C ASN A 168 -9.03 17.28 -7.05
N THR A 169 -9.66 17.40 -8.19
CA THR A 169 -9.07 17.84 -9.45
C THR A 169 -9.73 19.13 -9.95
N LYS A 170 -10.36 19.92 -9.06
CA LYS A 170 -11.02 21.20 -9.39
C LYS A 170 -10.12 22.14 -10.21
N ASN A 171 -8.83 22.13 -9.87
CA ASN A 171 -7.80 22.99 -10.48
C ASN A 171 -7.07 22.33 -11.66
N LYS A 172 -7.50 21.14 -12.13
CA LYS A 172 -6.91 20.45 -13.28
C LYS A 172 -7.79 20.65 -14.51
N ASP A 173 -7.15 20.93 -15.64
CA ASP A 173 -7.79 21.04 -16.96
C ASP A 173 -7.78 19.74 -17.78
N LYS A 174 -6.91 18.81 -17.39
CA LYS A 174 -6.72 17.53 -18.07
C LYS A 174 -7.00 16.39 -17.12
N ILE A 175 -7.37 15.25 -17.71
CA ILE A 175 -7.45 13.98 -17.00
C ILE A 175 -6.15 13.73 -16.25
N THR A 176 -6.27 13.29 -15.00
CA THR A 176 -5.15 12.77 -14.21
C THR A 176 -5.18 11.25 -14.28
N SER A 177 -4.26 10.68 -15.04
CA SER A 177 -4.09 9.22 -15.15
C SER A 177 -3.27 8.69 -13.97
N GLY A 178 -3.42 7.41 -13.64
CA GLY A 178 -2.53 6.78 -12.66
C GLY A 178 -1.24 6.25 -13.27
N CYS A 179 -0.14 6.52 -12.58
CA CYS A 179 1.23 6.15 -12.94
C CYS A 179 2.17 6.56 -11.79
N GLU A 180 3.48 6.40 -11.99
CA GLU A 180 4.54 6.63 -10.99
C GLU A 180 4.98 8.09 -10.84
N ARG A 181 4.58 9.00 -11.73
CA ARG A 181 5.04 10.40 -11.66
C ARG A 181 4.23 11.19 -10.64
N THR A 182 4.85 12.14 -9.95
CA THR A 182 4.20 13.04 -8.98
C THR A 182 2.95 13.75 -9.52
N ARG A 183 2.90 14.01 -10.84
CA ARG A 183 1.77 14.66 -11.52
C ARG A 183 0.62 13.71 -11.93
N ASP A 184 0.91 12.42 -11.95
CA ASP A 184 -0.06 11.34 -12.16
C ASP A 184 -0.65 10.97 -10.78
N GLU A 185 -1.49 9.95 -10.67
CA GLU A 185 -2.07 9.52 -9.37
C GLU A 185 -1.87 8.05 -9.00
N MET A 186 -1.99 7.77 -7.71
CA MET A 186 -1.98 6.42 -7.14
C MET A 186 -3.03 6.26 -6.03
N CYS A 187 -3.41 5.01 -5.77
CA CYS A 187 -4.31 4.65 -4.67
C CYS A 187 -3.82 3.40 -3.91
N LEU A 188 -2.58 3.39 -3.42
CA LEU A 188 -2.02 2.20 -2.78
C LEU A 188 -2.30 2.16 -1.28
N HIS A 189 -2.43 0.96 -0.73
CA HIS A 189 -2.54 0.72 0.71
C HIS A 189 -1.69 -0.47 1.11
N MET A 190 -0.53 -0.23 1.71
CA MET A 190 0.35 -1.31 2.13
C MET A 190 0.10 -1.63 3.60
N PHE A 191 0.00 -2.91 3.94
CA PHE A 191 -0.27 -3.35 5.30
C PHE A 191 0.76 -4.37 5.75
N THR A 192 1.30 -4.17 6.94
CA THR A 192 2.23 -5.14 7.54
C THR A 192 1.49 -5.95 8.58
N TYR A 193 1.68 -7.27 8.55
CA TYR A 193 0.95 -8.20 9.41
C TYR A 193 1.78 -9.44 9.72
N TYR A 194 1.29 -10.22 10.69
CA TYR A 194 1.82 -11.54 11.03
C TYR A 194 0.69 -12.47 11.52
N PRO A 195 0.84 -13.80 11.44
CA PRO A 195 1.94 -14.51 10.78
C PRO A 195 1.92 -14.34 9.26
N ARG A 196 3.09 -14.47 8.64
CA ARG A 196 3.24 -14.50 7.17
C ARG A 196 2.32 -15.53 6.53
N MET A 197 1.63 -15.14 5.46
CA MET A 197 0.93 -16.07 4.57
C MET A 197 1.86 -16.50 3.44
N ASN A 198 1.82 -17.78 3.11
CA ASN A 198 2.47 -18.29 1.90
C ASN A 198 1.62 -17.93 0.67
N ASN A 199 2.26 -17.57 -0.44
CA ASN A 199 1.62 -17.31 -1.75
C ASN A 199 0.62 -16.14 -1.79
N PHE A 200 0.77 -15.14 -0.92
CA PHE A 200 -0.02 -13.92 -0.97
C PHE A 200 0.86 -12.67 -1.06
N TYR A 201 0.90 -12.07 -2.25
CA TYR A 201 1.78 -10.94 -2.58
C TYR A 201 1.02 -9.63 -2.72
N ALA A 202 -0.15 -9.68 -3.35
CA ALA A 202 -0.88 -8.51 -3.79
C ALA A 202 -2.37 -8.80 -3.98
N CYS A 203 -3.18 -7.78 -3.79
CA CYS A 203 -4.57 -7.75 -4.21
C CYS A 203 -4.78 -6.53 -5.09
N ILE A 204 -5.07 -6.74 -6.38
CA ILE A 204 -5.19 -5.70 -7.40
C ILE A 204 -6.58 -5.72 -7.99
N THR A 205 -7.25 -4.57 -7.97
CA THR A 205 -8.49 -4.32 -8.71
C THR A 205 -8.18 -3.46 -9.93
N VAL A 206 -8.55 -3.93 -11.11
CA VAL A 206 -8.54 -3.17 -12.37
C VAL A 206 -9.99 -3.06 -12.83
N ASN A 207 -10.48 -1.84 -13.06
CA ASN A 207 -11.76 -1.64 -13.74
C ASN A 207 -11.46 -1.52 -15.24
N ASP A 208 -11.82 -2.54 -16.01
CA ASP A 208 -12.01 -2.38 -17.45
C ASP A 208 -13.42 -1.80 -17.66
N ASP A 209 -13.56 -0.77 -18.49
CA ASP A 209 -14.86 -0.20 -18.88
C ASP A 209 -15.74 -1.23 -19.64
N SER A 210 -15.20 -2.41 -19.93
CA SER A 210 -15.92 -3.60 -20.36
C SER A 210 -16.02 -4.65 -19.24
N ALA A 211 -17.08 -4.56 -18.42
CA ALA A 211 -17.64 -5.63 -17.59
C ALA A 211 -16.67 -6.76 -17.12
N GLY A 212 -15.79 -6.48 -16.15
CA GLY A 212 -15.03 -7.54 -15.50
C GLY A 212 -13.93 -7.03 -14.59
N VAL A 213 -14.01 -7.35 -13.29
CA VAL A 213 -12.87 -7.17 -12.39
C VAL A 213 -11.84 -8.25 -12.72
N LEU A 214 -10.73 -7.85 -13.34
CA LEU A 214 -9.63 -8.77 -13.62
C LEU A 214 -8.77 -8.95 -12.36
N TRP A 215 -8.74 -10.17 -11.82
CA TRP A 215 -7.92 -10.53 -10.66
C TRP A 215 -6.61 -11.15 -11.13
N ILE A 216 -5.48 -10.54 -10.79
CA ILE A 216 -4.16 -11.14 -11.04
C ILE A 216 -3.58 -11.53 -9.69
N GLN A 217 -3.58 -12.83 -9.39
CA GLN A 217 -2.71 -13.39 -8.37
C GLN A 217 -1.32 -13.52 -8.99
N LEU A 218 -0.45 -12.55 -8.73
CA LEU A 218 0.96 -12.67 -9.09
C LEU A 218 1.56 -13.81 -8.24
N ARG A 219 2.00 -14.88 -8.90
CA ARG A 219 2.80 -15.97 -8.31
C ARG A 219 4.27 -15.62 -8.41
#